data_AF-A0A5B7DW56-F1
#
_entry.id   AF-A0A5B7DW56-F1
#
_cell.length_a   1.000
_cell.length_b   1.000
_cell.length_c   1.000
_cell.angle_alpha   90.00
_cell.angle_beta   90.00
_cell.angle_gamma   90.00
#
_symmetry.space_group_name_H-M   'P 1'
#
loop_
_entity.id
_entity.type
_entity.pdbx_description
1 polymer ?
#
loop_
_entity_poly.entity_id
_entity_poly.type
_entity_poly.pdbx_seq_one_letter_code
_entity_poly.pdbx_strand_id
1 'polypeptide(L)'
;MTGANTASSEREGERRGTVARRRWRILAEALQRSSNRDASPDSVSTRKFQSFGLLLFEELGQEFYSVRCINSDLKVIILTYYCLSNLKIFSGKSVLELGGGMTSLAGMLVAASGVASRMVLTDGNALSVSNVKVSLQKNNLSVETFAR
;
A
#
# COMPACT_ATOMS: atom_id res chain seq x y z
N MET A 1 36.20 34.19 -10.29
CA MET A 1 35.44 33.52 -11.37
C MET A 1 34.47 32.55 -10.74
N THR A 2 33.28 33.04 -10.44
CA THR A 2 32.18 32.28 -9.82
C THR A 2 31.15 31.96 -10.89
N GLY A 3 30.64 30.73 -10.87
CA GLY A 3 29.30 30.43 -11.38
C GLY A 3 29.22 29.30 -12.40
N ALA A 4 28.16 28.50 -12.22
CA ALA A 4 27.58 27.51 -13.14
C ALA A 4 28.06 26.06 -12.98
N ASN A 5 27.56 25.35 -11.97
CA ASN A 5 27.38 23.90 -12.11
C ASN A 5 26.26 23.25 -11.25
N THR A 6 25.35 24.04 -10.66
CA THR A 6 24.30 23.51 -9.75
C THR A 6 22.91 23.37 -10.39
N ALA A 7 22.68 23.84 -11.61
CA ALA A 7 21.33 23.91 -12.20
C ALA A 7 20.92 22.69 -13.06
N SER A 8 21.85 21.80 -13.41
CA SER A 8 21.60 20.63 -14.27
C SER A 8 21.14 19.39 -13.51
N SER A 9 21.57 19.23 -12.26
CA SER A 9 21.22 18.07 -11.41
C SER A 9 19.79 18.12 -10.85
N GLU A 10 19.21 19.32 -10.66
CA GLU A 10 17.88 19.45 -10.06
C GLU A 10 16.73 19.17 -11.06
N ARG A 11 16.98 19.33 -12.37
CA ARG A 11 15.95 19.14 -13.41
C ARG A 11 15.69 17.68 -13.79
N GLU A 12 16.56 16.74 -13.41
CA GLU A 12 16.36 15.31 -13.68
C GLU A 12 15.58 14.59 -12.58
N GLY A 13 15.66 15.09 -11.33
CA GLY A 13 14.90 14.55 -10.20
C GLY A 13 13.38 14.77 -10.32
N GLU A 14 12.97 15.84 -11.00
CA GLU A 14 11.56 16.22 -11.15
C GLU A 14 10.82 15.40 -12.22
N ARG A 15 11.54 14.77 -13.15
CA ARG A 15 10.95 13.98 -14.25
C ARG A 15 10.56 12.55 -13.86
N ARG A 16 11.03 12.03 -12.72
CA ARG A 16 10.66 10.70 -12.20
C ARG A 16 9.49 10.80 -11.22
N GLY A 17 8.34 11.26 -11.72
CA GLY A 17 7.07 11.05 -11.01
C GLY A 17 6.85 9.56 -10.76
N THR A 18 6.46 9.20 -9.54
CA THR A 18 6.20 7.81 -9.13
C THR A 18 5.24 7.12 -10.12
N VAL A 19 5.33 5.80 -10.25
CA VAL A 19 4.41 5.01 -11.10
C VAL A 19 2.96 5.32 -10.77
N ALA A 20 2.65 5.57 -9.49
CA ALA A 20 1.33 6.04 -9.05
C ALA A 20 0.95 7.39 -9.71
N ARG A 21 1.81 8.41 -9.68
CA ARG A 21 1.53 9.71 -10.34
C ARG A 21 1.28 9.57 -11.84
N ARG A 22 2.02 8.68 -12.52
CA ARG A 22 1.79 8.40 -13.95
C ARG A 22 0.40 7.78 -14.18
N ARG A 23 -0.02 6.83 -13.34
CA ARG A 23 -1.36 6.21 -13.42
C ARG A 23 -2.49 7.21 -13.12
N TRP A 24 -2.30 8.07 -12.12
CA TRP A 24 -3.27 9.12 -11.78
C TRP A 24 -3.41 10.16 -12.89
N ARG A 25 -2.31 10.48 -13.58
CA ARG A 25 -2.35 11.38 -14.74
C ARG A 25 -3.14 10.77 -15.89
N ILE A 26 -2.88 9.52 -16.24
CA ILE A 26 -3.63 8.81 -17.29
C ILE A 26 -5.13 8.75 -16.94
N LEU A 27 -5.46 8.45 -15.68
CA LEU A 27 -6.85 8.44 -15.22
C LEU A 27 -7.50 9.83 -15.32
N ALA A 28 -6.82 10.88 -14.86
CA ALA A 28 -7.32 12.25 -14.95
C ALA A 28 -7.52 12.69 -16.40
N GLU A 29 -6.59 12.34 -17.28
CA GLU A 29 -6.69 12.61 -18.73
C GLU A 29 -7.88 11.87 -19.36
N ALA A 30 -8.12 10.61 -19.00
CA ALA A 30 -9.25 9.83 -19.49
C ALA A 30 -10.61 10.38 -19.00
N LEU A 31 -10.67 10.87 -17.75
CA LEU A 31 -11.88 11.50 -17.19
C LEU A 31 -12.18 12.86 -17.81
N GLN A 32 -11.15 13.59 -18.26
CA GLN A 32 -11.29 14.91 -18.86
C GLN A 32 -11.50 14.89 -20.39
N ARG A 33 -11.12 13.82 -21.08
CA ARG A 33 -11.26 13.68 -22.54
C ARG A 33 -12.13 12.48 -22.88
N SER A 34 -13.44 12.71 -22.95
CA SER A 34 -14.43 11.71 -23.36
C SER A 34 -14.49 11.43 -24.88
N SER A 35 -13.41 11.64 -25.65
CA SER A 35 -13.44 11.30 -27.08
C SER A 35 -12.08 10.82 -27.65
N ASN A 36 -12.06 9.51 -27.87
CA ASN A 36 -11.45 8.78 -28.98
C ASN A 36 -9.99 9.11 -29.34
N ARG A 37 -9.05 8.34 -28.77
CA ARG A 37 -7.81 7.91 -29.45
C ARG A 37 -7.45 6.50 -28.99
N ASP A 38 -7.10 5.64 -29.94
CA ASP A 38 -6.46 4.35 -29.71
C ASP A 38 -5.15 4.57 -28.93
N ALA A 39 -5.21 4.33 -27.62
CA ALA A 39 -4.02 4.28 -26.77
C ALA A 39 -3.30 2.95 -27.08
N SER A 40 -2.04 3.02 -27.53
CA SER A 40 -1.23 1.82 -27.70
C SER A 40 -1.11 1.08 -26.34
N PRO A 41 -1.24 -0.26 -26.29
CA PRO A 41 -1.51 -0.93 -25.02
C PRO A 41 -0.28 -1.15 -24.13
N ASP A 42 0.92 -0.83 -24.60
CA ASP A 42 2.13 -1.51 -24.08
C ASP A 42 2.92 -0.78 -22.99
N SER A 43 2.27 0.03 -22.16
CA SER A 43 2.97 0.55 -20.96
C SER A 43 2.12 0.78 -19.71
N VAL A 44 0.83 0.47 -19.77
CA VAL A 44 -0.03 0.47 -18.59
C VAL A 44 -0.33 -0.98 -18.26
N SER A 45 0.38 -1.52 -17.27
CA SER A 45 0.17 -2.85 -16.69
C SER A 45 -1.31 -3.05 -16.31
N THR A 46 -2.13 -3.49 -17.26
CA THR A 46 -3.44 -4.08 -17.02
C THR A 46 -3.19 -5.56 -16.73
N ARG A 47 -3.72 -6.03 -15.61
CA ARG A 47 -3.22 -7.25 -14.97
C ARG A 47 -4.08 -8.44 -15.33
N LYS A 48 -3.46 -9.44 -15.95
CA LYS A 48 -4.03 -10.75 -16.26
C LYS A 48 -3.53 -11.75 -15.22
N PHE A 49 -4.42 -12.26 -14.38
CA PHE A 49 -4.05 -13.23 -13.34
C PHE A 49 -3.95 -14.63 -13.93
N GLN A 50 -2.85 -15.34 -13.70
CA GLN A 50 -2.64 -16.73 -14.16
C GLN A 50 -2.70 -17.77 -13.03
N SER A 51 -2.90 -17.38 -11.75
CA SER A 51 -3.11 -18.37 -10.68
C SER A 51 -3.88 -17.82 -9.47
N PHE A 52 -4.56 -18.74 -8.76
CA PHE A 52 -5.39 -18.48 -7.57
C PHE A 52 -4.65 -18.62 -6.23
N GLY A 53 -3.34 -18.88 -6.25
CA GLY A 53 -2.50 -18.91 -5.05
C GLY A 53 -2.26 -17.48 -4.54
N LEU A 54 -3.20 -16.93 -3.78
CA LEU A 54 -3.18 -15.51 -3.42
C LEU A 54 -2.46 -15.23 -2.10
N LEU A 55 -2.58 -16.15 -1.16
CA LEU A 55 -2.05 -16.07 0.19
C LEU A 55 -1.27 -17.34 0.52
N LEU A 56 -0.07 -17.18 1.06
CA LEU A 56 0.70 -18.24 1.69
C LEU A 56 0.70 -17.98 3.19
N PHE A 57 0.22 -18.96 3.95
CA PHE A 57 0.24 -18.95 5.40
C PHE A 57 1.41 -19.80 5.87
N GLU A 58 2.21 -19.26 6.78
CA GLU A 58 3.28 -19.98 7.44
C GLU A 58 3.13 -19.78 8.93
N GLU A 59 2.96 -20.87 9.66
CA GLU A 59 2.90 -20.83 11.12
C GLU A 59 4.31 -20.57 11.67
N LEU A 60 4.47 -19.50 12.42
CA LEU A 60 5.76 -19.11 13.03
C LEU A 60 5.87 -19.56 14.50
N GLY A 61 4.85 -20.26 15.01
CA GLY A 61 4.76 -20.78 16.38
C GLY A 61 3.31 -20.80 16.88
N GLN A 62 3.10 -21.21 18.15
CA GLN A 62 1.75 -21.33 18.75
C GLN A 62 0.94 -20.02 18.77
N GLU A 63 1.59 -18.87 18.60
CA GLU A 63 0.97 -17.55 18.75
C GLU A 63 0.94 -16.73 17.45
N PHE A 64 1.73 -17.10 16.43
CA PHE A 64 2.01 -16.23 15.27
C PHE A 64 1.88 -16.94 13.92
N TYR A 65 1.31 -16.23 12.94
CA TYR A 65 1.26 -16.64 11.54
C TYR A 65 1.86 -15.56 10.65
N SER A 66 2.71 -15.95 9.70
CA SER A 66 3.10 -15.13 8.56
C SER A 66 2.06 -15.29 7.46
N VAL A 67 1.51 -14.20 6.97
CA VAL A 67 0.65 -14.20 5.79
C VAL A 67 1.37 -13.45 4.68
N ARG A 68 1.85 -14.19 3.68
CA ARG A 68 2.51 -13.62 2.51
C ARG A 68 1.56 -13.63 1.33
N CYS A 69 1.21 -12.46 0.84
CA CYS A 69 0.60 -12.36 -0.48
C CYS A 69 1.67 -12.66 -1.54
N ILE A 70 1.44 -13.63 -2.43
CA ILE A 70 2.41 -14.04 -3.46
C ILE A 70 2.11 -13.49 -4.86
N ASN A 71 0.90 -12.98 -5.13
CA ASN A 71 0.52 -12.36 -6.41
C ASN A 71 0.22 -10.85 -6.22
N SER A 72 1.06 -9.96 -6.78
CA SER A 72 1.24 -8.51 -6.46
C SER A 72 0.05 -7.57 -6.65
N ASP A 73 -1.09 -8.12 -7.06
CA ASP A 73 -1.94 -7.36 -7.94
C ASP A 73 -3.33 -7.06 -7.38
N LEU A 74 -3.76 -7.87 -6.40
CA LEU A 74 -4.95 -7.67 -5.57
C LEU A 74 -4.65 -7.84 -4.06
N LYS A 75 -3.36 -7.84 -3.68
CA LYS A 75 -2.88 -8.17 -2.33
C LYS A 75 -3.63 -7.44 -1.22
N VAL A 76 -3.81 -6.12 -1.38
CA VAL A 76 -4.41 -5.28 -0.33
C VAL A 76 -5.89 -5.59 -0.11
N ILE A 77 -6.68 -5.80 -1.17
CA ILE A 77 -8.13 -6.04 -1.05
C ILE A 77 -8.39 -7.44 -0.50
N ILE A 78 -7.66 -8.45 -0.99
CA ILE A 78 -7.86 -9.84 -0.58
C ILE A 78 -7.43 -10.02 0.88
N LEU A 79 -6.28 -9.49 1.29
CA LEU A 79 -5.84 -9.57 2.69
C LEU A 79 -6.83 -8.84 3.60
N THR A 80 -7.30 -7.67 3.20
CA THR A 80 -8.31 -6.92 3.96
C THR A 80 -9.59 -7.73 4.14
N TYR A 81 -10.13 -8.31 3.06
CA TYR A 81 -11.31 -9.16 3.12
C TYR A 81 -11.09 -10.36 4.05
N TYR A 82 -9.97 -11.07 3.88
CA TYR A 82 -9.64 -12.22 4.72
C TYR A 82 -9.57 -11.84 6.20
N CYS A 83 -8.88 -10.74 6.54
CA CYS A 83 -8.79 -10.28 7.92
C CYS A 83 -10.16 -9.97 8.52
N LEU A 84 -11.03 -9.28 7.77
CA LEU A 84 -12.38 -8.95 8.22
C LEU A 84 -13.31 -10.16 8.32
N SER A 85 -13.14 -11.17 7.46
CA SER A 85 -13.88 -12.42 7.55
C SER A 85 -13.42 -13.30 8.72
N ASN A 86 -12.23 -13.04 9.28
CA ASN A 86 -11.61 -13.88 10.31
C ASN A 86 -11.16 -13.09 11.55
N LEU A 87 -11.94 -12.07 11.95
CA LEU A 87 -11.59 -11.18 13.06
C LEU A 87 -11.22 -11.90 14.37
N LYS A 88 -11.81 -13.07 14.62
CA LYS A 88 -11.52 -13.91 15.80
C LYS A 88 -10.03 -14.24 15.93
N ILE A 89 -9.29 -14.37 14.83
CA ILE A 89 -7.85 -14.66 14.83
C ILE A 89 -7.07 -13.55 15.55
N PHE A 90 -7.52 -12.31 15.45
CA PHE A 90 -6.85 -11.12 15.98
C PHE A 90 -7.34 -10.74 17.39
N SER A 91 -8.39 -11.39 17.90
CA SER A 91 -9.00 -11.05 19.18
C SER A 91 -8.00 -11.13 20.33
N GLY A 92 -7.74 -10.01 21.01
CA GLY A 92 -6.81 -9.89 22.12
C GLY A 92 -5.32 -9.95 21.73
N LYS A 93 -4.98 -10.09 20.44
CA LYS A 93 -3.60 -10.27 19.99
C LYS A 93 -2.92 -8.95 19.61
N SER A 94 -1.60 -8.92 19.77
CA SER A 94 -0.74 -7.89 19.17
C SER A 94 -0.48 -8.22 17.71
N VAL A 95 -0.73 -7.29 16.81
CA VAL A 95 -0.67 -7.49 15.35
C VAL A 95 0.30 -6.49 14.72
N LEU A 96 1.16 -6.98 13.83
CA LEU A 96 2.13 -6.19 13.08
C LEU A 96 1.90 -6.36 11.58
N GLU A 97 1.61 -5.27 10.87
CA GLU A 97 1.58 -5.26 9.40
C GLU A 97 2.93 -4.79 8.85
N LEU A 98 3.54 -5.62 8.01
CA LEU A 98 4.79 -5.32 7.31
C LEU A 98 4.51 -4.91 5.87
N GLY A 99 5.04 -3.76 5.45
CA GLY A 99 4.94 -3.30 4.06
C GLY A 99 3.51 -2.95 3.64
N GLY A 100 2.77 -2.27 4.52
CA GLY A 100 1.36 -1.92 4.26
C GLY A 100 1.15 -0.89 3.14
N GLY A 101 2.23 -0.31 2.62
CA GLY A 101 2.20 0.67 1.55
C GLY A 101 1.49 1.96 1.95
N MET A 102 0.93 2.65 0.97
CA MET A 102 0.37 3.99 1.15
C MET A 102 -0.88 4.03 2.05
N THR A 103 -1.53 2.90 2.27
CA THR A 103 -2.81 2.84 2.98
C THR A 103 -2.80 1.93 4.20
N SER A 104 -1.99 0.86 4.23
CA SER A 104 -2.09 -0.17 5.27
C SER A 104 -3.54 -0.62 5.51
N LEU A 105 -4.31 -0.81 4.42
CA LEU A 105 -5.77 -0.96 4.52
C LEU A 105 -6.19 -2.17 5.37
N ALA A 106 -5.47 -3.30 5.25
CA ALA A 106 -5.78 -4.49 6.02
C ALA A 106 -5.58 -4.24 7.51
N GLY A 107 -4.43 -3.68 7.90
CA GLY A 107 -4.15 -3.34 9.27
C GLY A 107 -5.04 -2.23 9.83
N MET A 108 -5.38 -1.22 9.03
CA MET A 108 -6.32 -0.17 9.43
C MET A 108 -7.70 -0.73 9.75
N LEU A 109 -8.24 -1.65 8.93
CA LEU A 109 -9.57 -2.21 9.20
C LEU A 109 -9.56 -3.23 10.34
N VAL A 110 -8.47 -3.98 10.55
CA VAL A 110 -8.30 -4.79 11.76
C VAL A 110 -8.27 -3.89 13.00
N ALA A 111 -7.52 -2.79 12.97
CA ALA A 111 -7.49 -1.83 14.07
C ALA A 111 -8.88 -1.21 14.34
N ALA A 112 -9.58 -0.80 13.28
CA ALA A 112 -10.92 -0.22 13.38
C ALA A 112 -11.96 -1.19 13.95
N SER A 113 -11.77 -2.49 13.78
CA SER A 113 -12.67 -3.50 14.37
C SER A 113 -12.55 -3.61 15.89
N GLY A 114 -11.46 -3.08 16.49
CA GLY A 114 -11.24 -3.08 17.94
C GLY A 114 -10.93 -4.45 18.56
N VAL A 115 -10.79 -5.51 17.76
CA VAL A 115 -10.56 -6.87 18.28
C VAL A 115 -9.10 -7.08 18.70
N ALA A 116 -8.14 -6.43 18.04
CA ALA A 116 -6.72 -6.55 18.38
C ALA A 116 -6.38 -5.74 19.64
N SER A 117 -5.54 -6.28 20.51
CA SER A 117 -5.09 -5.57 21.72
C SER A 117 -4.08 -4.47 21.38
N ARG A 118 -3.30 -4.67 20.32
CA ARG A 118 -2.31 -3.71 19.84
C ARG A 118 -2.12 -3.88 18.34
N MET A 119 -1.96 -2.77 17.62
CA MET A 119 -1.69 -2.77 16.19
C MET A 119 -0.46 -1.91 15.89
N VAL A 120 0.43 -2.43 15.06
CA VAL A 120 1.60 -1.72 14.53
C VAL A 120 1.60 -1.81 13.00
N LEU A 121 1.66 -0.67 12.31
CA LEU A 121 1.71 -0.59 10.85
C LEU A 121 3.08 -0.10 10.39
N THR A 122 3.70 -0.83 9.46
CA THR A 122 5.06 -0.51 9.03
C THR A 122 5.21 -0.55 7.53
N ASP A 123 6.16 0.23 7.02
CA ASP A 123 6.55 0.22 5.62
C ASP A 123 8.02 0.64 5.49
N GLY A 124 8.69 0.17 4.43
CA GLY A 124 10.06 0.56 4.12
C GLY A 124 10.18 1.95 3.50
N ASN A 125 9.07 2.59 3.14
CA ASN A 125 9.02 3.95 2.61
C ASN A 125 8.42 4.92 3.65
N ALA A 126 9.24 5.84 4.16
CA ALA A 126 8.83 6.84 5.14
C ALA A 126 7.64 7.72 4.70
N LEU A 127 7.47 7.97 3.39
CA LEU A 127 6.31 8.69 2.87
C LEU A 127 5.03 7.85 3.02
N SER A 128 5.10 6.54 2.79
CA SER A 128 3.97 5.63 3.03
C SER A 128 3.52 5.72 4.50
N VAL A 129 4.49 5.59 5.43
CA VAL A 129 4.22 5.64 6.87
C VAL A 129 3.64 7.00 7.29
N SER A 130 4.18 8.10 6.76
CA SER A 130 3.64 9.45 7.00
C SER A 130 2.18 9.59 6.54
N ASN A 131 1.83 9.05 5.37
CA ASN A 131 0.46 9.08 4.85
C ASN A 131 -0.50 8.21 5.67
N VAL A 132 -0.04 7.03 6.12
CA VAL A 132 -0.81 6.17 7.02
C VAL A 132 -1.05 6.89 8.34
N LYS A 133 -0.05 7.56 8.92
CA LYS A 133 -0.21 8.33 10.16
C LYS A 133 -1.27 9.42 10.05
N VAL A 134 -1.31 10.15 8.93
CA VAL A 134 -2.39 11.13 8.67
C VAL A 134 -3.75 10.46 8.58
N SER A 135 -3.84 9.30 7.94
CA SER A 135 -5.09 8.53 7.82
C SER A 135 -5.58 8.04 9.18
N LEU A 136 -4.68 7.53 10.03
CA LEU A 136 -5.01 7.10 11.40
C LEU A 136 -5.56 8.25 12.23
N GLN A 137 -4.93 9.42 12.18
CA GLN A 137 -5.40 10.62 12.89
C GLN A 137 -6.79 11.05 12.44
N LYS A 138 -7.05 11.05 11.13
CA LYS A 138 -8.36 11.42 10.57
C LYS A 138 -9.48 10.43 10.91
N ASN A 139 -9.14 9.19 11.21
CA ASN A 139 -10.08 8.12 11.55
C ASN A 139 -10.07 7.77 13.05
N ASN A 140 -9.40 8.57 13.88
CA ASN A 140 -9.34 8.40 15.34
C ASN A 140 -8.86 7.01 15.79
N LEU A 141 -7.93 6.39 15.03
CA LEU A 141 -7.39 5.07 15.32
C LEU A 141 -6.09 5.18 16.15
N SER A 142 -6.06 4.53 17.30
CA SER A 142 -4.89 4.45 18.17
C SER A 142 -3.98 3.30 17.75
N VAL A 143 -3.13 3.56 16.76
CA VAL A 143 -2.27 2.54 16.12
C VAL A 143 -0.84 3.07 16.01
N GLU A 144 0.15 2.24 16.32
CA GLU A 144 1.56 2.60 16.21
C GLU A 144 2.03 2.49 14.75
N THR A 145 2.94 3.39 14.35
CA THR A 145 3.53 3.39 13.01
C THR A 145 5.04 3.43 13.07
N PHE A 146 5.71 2.68 12.19
CA PHE A 146 7.18 2.63 12.14
C PHE A 146 7.69 2.64 10.70
N ALA A 147 8.70 3.46 10.45
CA ALA A 147 9.47 3.50 9.20
C ALA A 147 10.93 3.14 9.52
N ARG A 148 11.59 2.43 8.61
CA ARG A 148 13.03 2.15 8.67
C ARG A 148 13.82 3.08 7.75
#